data_AF-X0X2A6-F1
#
_entry.id   AF-X0X2A6-F1
#
_cell.length_a   1.000
_cell.length_b   1.000
_cell.length_c   1.000
_cell.angle_alpha   90.00
_cell.angle_beta   90.00
_cell.angle_gamma   90.00
#
_symmetry.space_group_name_H-M   'P 1'
#
loop_
_entity.id
_entity.type
_entity.pdbx_description
1 polymer ?
#
loop_
_entity_poly.entity_id
_entity_poly.type
_entity_poly.pdbx_seq_one_letter_code
_entity_poly.pdbx_strand_id
1 'polypeptide(L)'
;MKKALKKILQSLLTQALRKAAKVQKIDKLRTKLEEIVPDISQQYVSAKINNEYLKVKIRNMHAFQISLVNKIIGEFSSPTVVDIGDS
;
A
#
# COMPACT_ATOMS: atom_id res chain seq x y z
N MET A 1 -11.81 -27.35 -6.62
CA MET A 1 -12.08 -26.93 -5.21
C MET A 1 -11.00 -26.04 -4.61
N LYS A 2 -9.74 -26.48 -4.46
CA LYS A 2 -8.66 -25.67 -3.82
C LYS A 2 -8.46 -24.27 -4.43
N LYS A 3 -8.50 -24.13 -5.77
CA LYS A 3 -8.39 -22.82 -6.46
C LYS A 3 -9.57 -21.89 -6.19
N ALA A 4 -10.79 -22.42 -6.15
CA ALA A 4 -12.00 -21.64 -5.88
C ALA A 4 -12.00 -21.13 -4.44
N LEU A 5 -11.69 -22.00 -3.48
CA LEU A 5 -11.53 -21.62 -2.07
C LEU A 5 -10.45 -20.54 -1.89
N LYS A 6 -9.30 -20.70 -2.58
CA LYS A 6 -8.23 -19.68 -2.56
C LYS A 6 -8.71 -18.32 -3.08
N LYS A 7 -9.48 -18.29 -4.16
CA LYS A 7 -10.04 -17.04 -4.70
C LYS A 7 -11.03 -16.38 -3.71
N ILE A 8 -11.90 -17.18 -3.09
CA ILE A 8 -12.85 -16.69 -2.08
C ILE A 8 -12.08 -16.09 -0.90
N LEU A 9 -11.10 -16.82 -0.37
CA LEU A 9 -10.25 -16.35 0.72
C LEU A 9 -9.52 -15.05 0.35
N GLN A 10 -8.93 -14.97 -0.86
CA GLN A 10 -8.27 -13.76 -1.33
C GLN A 10 -9.23 -12.56 -1.41
N SER A 11 -10.46 -12.77 -1.88
CA SER A 11 -11.47 -11.70 -1.91
C SER A 11 -11.82 -11.20 -0.50
N LEU A 12 -12.07 -12.13 0.44
CA LEU A 12 -12.36 -11.80 1.83
C LEU A 12 -11.22 -11.02 2.48
N LEU A 13 -9.98 -11.49 2.31
CA LEU A 13 -8.79 -10.82 2.84
C LEU A 13 -8.57 -9.44 2.19
N THR A 14 -8.84 -9.30 0.89
CA THR A 14 -8.76 -8.01 0.18
C THR A 14 -9.76 -7.02 0.76
N GLN A 15 -11.00 -7.45 1.01
CA GLN A 15 -12.01 -6.60 1.64
C GLN A 15 -11.63 -6.22 3.07
N ALA A 16 -11.08 -7.16 3.84
CA ALA A 16 -10.59 -6.89 5.19
C ALA A 16 -9.49 -5.82 5.17
N LEU A 17 -8.53 -5.91 4.25
CA LEU A 17 -7.48 -4.89 4.08
C LEU A 17 -8.03 -3.52 3.69
N ARG A 18 -9.02 -3.47 2.78
CA ARG A 18 -9.68 -2.21 2.41
C ARG A 18 -10.43 -1.58 3.59
N LYS A 19 -11.10 -2.38 4.42
CA LYS A 19 -11.75 -1.91 5.65
C LYS A 19 -10.72 -1.40 6.66
N ALA A 20 -9.62 -2.12 6.85
CA ALA A 20 -8.54 -1.70 7.74
C ALA A 20 -7.95 -0.33 7.32
N ALA A 21 -7.74 -0.12 6.01
CA ALA A 21 -7.26 1.17 5.50
C ALA A 21 -8.20 2.34 5.84
N LYS A 22 -9.52 2.12 5.78
CA LYS A 22 -10.51 3.14 6.17
C LYS A 22 -10.45 3.45 7.67
N VAL A 23 -10.36 2.41 8.52
CA VAL A 23 -10.24 2.58 9.98
C VAL A 23 -8.97 3.36 10.35
N GLN A 24 -7.86 3.06 9.65
CA GLN A 24 -6.58 3.75 9.82
C GLN A 24 -6.52 5.14 9.15
N LYS A 25 -7.58 5.55 8.44
CA LYS A 25 -7.66 6.82 7.68
C LYS A 25 -6.57 6.99 6.61
N ILE A 26 -6.08 5.88 6.04
CA ILE A 26 -5.08 5.87 4.96
C ILE A 26 -5.67 5.55 3.59
N ASP A 27 -6.99 5.32 3.49
CA ASP A 27 -7.67 4.92 2.26
C ASP A 27 -7.57 5.98 1.15
N LYS A 28 -7.72 7.26 1.49
CA LYS A 28 -7.56 8.37 0.53
C LYS A 28 -6.12 8.44 0.00
N LEU A 29 -5.14 8.32 0.90
CA LEU A 29 -3.72 8.34 0.53
C LEU A 29 -3.38 7.14 -0.36
N ARG A 30 -3.88 5.95 -0.02
CA ARG A 30 -3.76 4.73 -0.85
C ARG A 30 -4.28 4.96 -2.27
N THR A 31 -5.47 5.55 -2.41
CA THR A 31 -6.05 5.87 -3.73
C THR A 31 -5.19 6.88 -4.48
N LYS A 32 -4.72 7.95 -3.82
CA LYS A 32 -3.82 8.94 -4.42
C LYS A 32 -2.52 8.31 -4.94
N LEU A 33 -1.93 7.38 -4.19
CA LEU A 33 -0.72 6.66 -4.63
C LEU A 33 -0.99 5.79 -5.86
N GLU A 34 -2.17 5.16 -5.93
CA GLU A 34 -2.61 4.38 -7.08
C GLU A 34 -2.85 5.25 -8.32
N GLU A 35 -3.26 6.51 -8.15
CA GLU A 35 -3.36 7.48 -9.26
C GLU A 35 -1.98 7.95 -9.75
N ILE A 36 -1.02 8.19 -8.85
CA ILE A 36 0.33 8.68 -9.20
C ILE A 36 1.14 7.60 -9.92
N VAL A 37 1.14 6.37 -9.39
CA VAL A 37 1.82 5.23 -10.01
C VAL A 37 0.77 4.14 -10.17
N PRO A 38 0.15 3.92 -11.33
CA PRO A 38 -0.96 2.96 -11.48
C PRO A 38 -0.54 1.49 -11.37
N ASP A 39 0.59 1.13 -11.97
CA ASP A 39 1.12 -0.24 -11.95
C ASP A 39 2.32 -0.37 -11.02
N ILE A 40 2.25 -1.37 -10.14
CA ILE A 40 3.33 -1.77 -9.22
C ILE A 40 3.73 -3.24 -9.42
N SER A 41 3.27 -3.87 -10.50
CA SER A 41 3.46 -5.31 -10.74
C SER A 41 4.93 -5.74 -10.72
N GLN A 42 5.84 -4.84 -11.12
CA GLN A 42 7.29 -5.03 -11.19
C GLN A 42 8.07 -4.22 -10.13
N GLN A 43 7.39 -3.65 -9.13
CA GLN A 43 8.05 -2.77 -8.15
C GLN A 43 9.13 -3.49 -7.32
N TYR A 44 8.97 -4.80 -7.09
CA TYR A 44 9.92 -5.61 -6.34
C TYR A 44 10.55 -6.69 -7.23
N VAL A 45 11.87 -6.77 -7.24
CA VAL A 45 12.64 -7.74 -8.03
C VAL A 45 12.35 -9.18 -7.61
N SER A 46 12.17 -9.41 -6.31
CA SER A 46 12.03 -10.76 -5.72
C SER A 46 10.62 -11.33 -5.82
N ALA A 47 9.59 -10.52 -6.04
CA ALA A 47 8.20 -10.96 -6.01
C ALA A 47 7.27 -10.15 -6.91
N LYS A 48 6.62 -10.84 -7.85
CA LYS A 48 5.61 -10.22 -8.72
C LYS A 48 4.32 -9.93 -7.96
N ILE A 49 3.86 -8.68 -8.03
CA ILE A 49 2.55 -8.27 -7.49
C ILE A 49 1.49 -8.62 -8.52
N ASN A 50 1.02 -9.87 -8.50
CA ASN A 50 0.22 -10.47 -9.56
C ASN A 50 -1.27 -10.68 -9.24
N ASN A 51 -1.74 -10.18 -8.09
CA ASN A 51 -3.14 -10.29 -7.70
C ASN A 51 -3.57 -9.10 -6.84
N GLU A 52 -4.88 -8.85 -6.83
CA GLU A 52 -5.50 -7.72 -6.13
C GLU A 52 -5.22 -7.71 -4.63
N TYR A 53 -5.16 -8.88 -3.99
CA TYR A 53 -4.84 -8.96 -2.56
C TYR A 53 -3.44 -8.40 -2.28
N LEU A 54 -2.43 -8.82 -3.06
CA LEU A 54 -1.06 -8.30 -2.93
C LEU A 54 -0.99 -6.81 -3.28
N LYS A 55 -1.68 -6.38 -4.34
CA LYS A 55 -1.73 -4.96 -4.74
C LYS A 55 -2.27 -4.09 -3.60
N VAL A 56 -3.42 -4.45 -3.04
CA VAL A 56 -4.02 -3.71 -1.91
C VAL A 56 -3.13 -3.76 -0.67
N LYS A 57 -2.53 -4.92 -0.35
CA LYS A 57 -1.63 -5.07 0.79
C LYS A 57 -0.43 -4.11 0.70
N ILE A 58 0.25 -4.11 -0.44
CA ILE A 58 1.43 -3.25 -0.65
C ILE A 58 1.06 -1.77 -0.68
N ARG A 59 -0.05 -1.40 -1.34
CA ARG A 59 -0.53 -0.01 -1.33
C ARG A 59 -0.88 0.49 0.06
N ASN A 60 -1.52 -0.34 0.88
CA ASN A 60 -1.79 0.00 2.28
C ASN A 60 -0.49 0.24 3.05
N MET A 61 0.53 -0.61 2.85
CA MET A 61 1.84 -0.46 3.48
C MET A 61 2.49 0.88 3.09
N HIS A 62 2.51 1.22 1.80
CA HIS A 62 3.05 2.51 1.33
C HIS A 62 2.27 3.70 1.89
N ALA A 63 0.95 3.65 1.85
CA ALA A 63 0.12 4.71 2.41
C ALA A 63 0.36 4.88 3.92
N PHE A 64 0.51 3.79 4.65
CA PHE A 64 0.85 3.83 6.07
C PHE A 64 2.21 4.47 6.31
N GLN A 65 3.26 4.03 5.62
CA GLN A 65 4.62 4.59 5.73
C GLN A 65 4.62 6.10 5.44
N ILE A 66 3.99 6.52 4.35
CA ILE A 66 3.89 7.94 3.98
C ILE A 66 3.07 8.71 5.02
N SER A 67 2.01 8.13 5.59
CA SER A 67 1.23 8.79 6.64
C SER A 67 2.05 9.07 7.90
N LEU A 68 2.94 8.16 8.29
CA LEU A 68 3.84 8.34 9.42
C LEU A 68 4.88 9.41 9.12
N VAL A 69 5.50 9.36 7.94
CA VAL A 69 6.50 10.35 7.52
C VAL A 69 5.87 11.75 7.44
N ASN A 70 4.69 11.89 6.85
CA ASN A 70 3.98 13.18 6.77
C ASN A 70 3.65 13.75 8.14
N LYS A 71 3.33 12.90 9.13
CA LYS A 71 3.08 13.36 10.51
C LYS A 71 4.32 14.04 11.08
N ILE A 72 5.50 13.43 10.88
CA ILE A 72 6.76 13.93 11.42
C ILE A 72 7.27 15.14 10.62
N ILE A 73 7.22 15.09 9.28
CA ILE A 73 7.65 16.19 8.41
C ILE A 73 6.90 17.50 8.74
N GLY A 74 5.61 17.41 9.06
CA GLY A 74 4.79 18.57 9.43
C GLY A 74 5.21 19.25 10.73
N GLU A 75 6.04 18.63 11.57
CA GLU A 75 6.57 19.21 12.82
C GLU A 75 7.81 20.09 12.57
N PHE A 76 8.40 20.06 11.37
CA PHE A 76 9.57 20.86 11.00
C PHE A 76 9.17 22.08 10.18
N SER A 77 9.79 23.24 10.45
CA SER A 77 9.58 24.47 9.67
C SER A 77 10.23 24.41 8.28
N SER A 78 11.34 23.69 8.14
CA SER A 78 12.05 23.49 6.87
C SER A 78 12.72 22.11 6.85
N PRO A 79 11.95 21.03 6.62
CA PRO A 79 12.49 19.68 6.60
C PRO A 79 13.34 19.45 5.34
N THR A 80 14.53 18.88 5.52
CA THR A 80 15.29 18.27 4.41
C THR A 80 14.94 16.79 4.36
N VAL A 81 14.37 16.35 3.23
CA VAL A 81 14.07 14.93 2.99
C VAL A 81 15.18 14.37 2.12
N VAL A 82 15.88 13.37 2.64
CA VAL A 82 16.92 12.64 1.91
C VAL A 82 16.39 11.24 1.63
N ASP A 83 16.46 10.81 0.38
CA ASP A 83 16.20 9.41 0.01
C ASP A 83 17.46 8.59 0.32
N ILE A 84 17.31 7.60 1.20
CA ILE A 84 18.41 6.73 1.65
C ILE A 84 18.47 5.45 0.78
N GLY A 85 17.57 5.31 -0.21
CA GLY A 85 17.35 4.15 -1.07
C GLY A 85 18.40 3.02 -1.01
N ASP A 86 18.02 1.89 -0.42
CA ASP A 86 18.70 0.62 -0.61
C ASP A 86 18.16 -0.05 -1.88
N SER A 87 18.46 0.52 -3.04
CA SER A 87 18.10 -0.05 -4.35
C SER A 87 18.61 -1.48 -4.52
#